data_AF-B4KWP3-F1
#
_entry.id   AF-B4KWP3-F1
#
_cell.length_a   1.000
_cell.length_b   1.000
_cell.length_c   1.000
_cell.angle_alpha   90.00
_cell.angle_beta   90.00
_cell.angle_gamma   90.00
#
_symmetry.space_group_name_H-M   'P 1'
#
loop_
_entity.id
_entity.type
_entity.pdbx_description
1 polymer ?
#
loop_
_entity_poly.entity_id
_entity_poly.type
_entity_poly.pdbx_seq_one_letter_code
_entity_poly.pdbx_strand_id
1 'polypeptide(L)'
;MQGSTLFFVVVCLAGSCVLALPRPDDAQAEVIRLETDNNGVDKYSFNYETSNGIVRSEEGVLKPGVGDAEGVLSVSGSSSWTAPDGKKYEITFTADETGYHPTIKLVA
;
A
#
# COMPACT_ATOMS: atom_id res chain seq x y z
N MET A 1 -32.06 43.43 3.43
CA MET A 1 -31.94 42.01 3.85
C MET A 1 -31.04 41.22 2.88
N GLN A 2 -29.90 41.78 2.43
CA GLN A 2 -29.03 41.15 1.41
C GLN A 2 -27.56 41.01 1.87
N GLY A 3 -27.21 41.55 3.05
CA GLY A 3 -25.85 41.55 3.58
C GLY A 3 -25.51 40.46 4.59
N SER A 4 -26.50 39.85 5.27
CA SER A 4 -26.21 38.83 6.32
C SER A 4 -26.01 37.42 5.75
N THR A 5 -26.58 37.12 4.59
CA THR A 5 -26.44 35.82 3.92
C THR A 5 -25.05 35.64 3.30
N LEU A 6 -24.45 36.73 2.80
CA LEU A 6 -23.13 36.69 2.16
C LEU A 6 -22.00 36.43 3.17
N PHE A 7 -22.16 36.89 4.41
CA PHE A 7 -21.17 36.69 5.48
C PHE A 7 -21.11 35.23 5.97
N PHE A 8 -22.25 34.52 5.97
CA PHE A 8 -22.31 33.11 6.35
C PHE A 8 -21.71 32.17 5.28
N VAL A 9 -21.81 32.52 4.00
CA VAL A 9 -21.29 31.68 2.90
C VAL A 9 -19.76 31.71 2.84
N VAL A 10 -19.13 32.85 3.17
CA VAL A 10 -17.65 32.98 3.19
C VAL A 10 -17.02 32.22 4.37
N VAL A 11 -17.72 32.12 5.51
CA VAL A 11 -17.23 31.39 6.69
C VAL A 11 -17.27 29.87 6.48
N CYS A 12 -18.23 29.34 5.69
CA CYS A 12 -18.29 27.91 5.37
C CYS A 12 -17.21 27.44 4.38
N LEU A 13 -16.75 28.31 3.47
CA LEU A 13 -15.72 27.99 2.48
C LEU A 13 -14.28 28.03 3.04
N ALA A 14 -14.08 28.62 4.21
CA ALA A 14 -12.77 28.67 4.88
C ALA A 14 -12.51 27.47 5.83
N GLY A 15 -13.52 26.64 6.10
CA GLY A 15 -13.46 25.57 7.11
C GLY A 15 -13.22 24.15 6.60
N SER A 16 -13.21 23.92 5.28
CA SER A 16 -13.19 22.54 4.74
C SER A 16 -11.83 22.04 4.28
N CYS A 17 -10.76 22.83 4.43
CA CYS A 17 -9.41 22.32 4.23
C CYS A 17 -9.00 21.52 5.48
N VAL A 18 -9.52 20.30 5.60
CA VAL A 18 -8.88 19.26 6.40
C VAL A 18 -7.56 18.98 5.68
N LEU A 19 -6.52 19.71 6.06
CA LEU A 19 -5.17 19.43 5.60
C LEU A 19 -4.83 18.06 6.15
N ALA A 20 -4.80 17.06 5.26
CA ALA A 20 -4.24 15.75 5.55
C ALA A 20 -2.73 15.90 5.70
N LEU A 21 -2.31 16.51 6.82
CA LEU A 21 -0.91 16.61 7.19
C LEU A 21 -0.41 15.18 7.43
N PRO A 22 0.79 14.81 6.94
CA PRO A 22 1.38 13.52 7.27
C PRO A 22 1.42 13.38 8.79
N ARG A 23 1.05 12.20 9.29
CA ARG A 23 1.05 11.96 10.73
C ARG A 23 2.49 12.18 11.21
N PRO A 24 2.74 12.86 12.35
CA PRO A 24 4.09 12.99 12.90
C PRO A 24 4.82 11.63 12.99
N ASP A 25 4.04 10.57 13.25
CA ASP A 25 4.51 9.18 13.29
C ASP A 25 4.97 8.63 11.92
N ASP A 26 4.43 9.13 10.80
CA ASP A 26 4.80 8.65 9.45
C ASP A 26 6.18 9.14 9.03
N ALA A 27 6.53 10.38 9.37
CA ALA A 27 7.82 10.97 9.03
C ALA A 27 9.00 10.34 9.80
N GLN A 28 8.72 9.70 10.93
CA GLN A 28 9.69 9.03 11.78
C GLN A 28 9.51 7.50 11.77
N ALA A 29 8.80 6.96 10.79
CA ALA A 29 8.54 5.54 10.71
C ALA A 29 9.85 4.75 10.52
N GLU A 30 10.03 3.71 11.31
CA GLU A 30 11.20 2.81 11.27
C GLU A 30 10.74 1.38 10.97
N VAL A 31 11.61 0.58 10.36
CA VAL A 31 11.34 -0.86 10.17
C VAL A 31 11.57 -1.58 11.49
N ILE A 32 10.52 -2.17 12.05
CA ILE A 32 10.55 -2.88 13.34
C ILE A 32 10.62 -4.39 13.19
N ARG A 33 10.24 -4.92 12.02
CA ARG A 33 10.40 -6.33 11.66
C ARG A 33 10.83 -6.42 10.21
N LEU A 34 11.81 -7.28 9.94
CA LEU A 34 12.26 -7.62 8.59
C LEU A 34 12.64 -9.10 8.56
N GLU A 35 12.03 -9.83 7.65
CA GLU A 35 12.32 -11.22 7.34
C GLU A 35 12.57 -11.32 5.84
N THR A 36 13.64 -11.99 5.46
CA THR A 36 13.99 -12.20 4.06
C THR A 36 14.48 -13.63 3.90
N ASP A 37 13.98 -14.31 2.88
CA ASP A 37 14.48 -15.60 2.42
C ASP A 37 14.76 -15.53 0.92
N ASN A 38 15.87 -16.10 0.50
CA ASN A 38 16.19 -16.24 -0.92
C ASN A 38 17.02 -17.51 -1.07
N ASN A 39 16.47 -18.49 -1.77
CA ASN A 39 17.16 -19.77 -1.95
C ASN A 39 18.26 -19.72 -3.03
N GLY A 40 18.39 -18.58 -3.73
CA GLY A 40 19.39 -18.36 -4.78
C GLY A 40 19.12 -19.11 -6.08
N VAL A 41 17.94 -19.74 -6.22
CA VAL A 41 17.62 -20.64 -7.34
C VAL A 41 16.35 -20.18 -8.04
N ASP A 42 15.21 -20.30 -7.38
CA ASP A 42 13.89 -20.13 -7.99
C ASP A 42 12.89 -19.42 -7.07
N LYS A 43 13.24 -19.15 -5.82
CA LYS A 43 12.32 -18.56 -4.84
C LYS A 43 12.98 -17.50 -3.98
N TYR A 44 12.21 -16.45 -3.71
CA TYR A 44 12.49 -15.50 -2.66
C TYR A 44 11.21 -15.17 -1.91
N SER A 45 11.35 -14.68 -0.68
CA SER A 45 10.29 -14.00 0.03
C SER A 45 10.88 -12.89 0.90
N PHE A 46 10.05 -11.90 1.17
CA PHE A 46 10.34 -10.95 2.24
C PHE A 46 9.06 -10.52 2.94
N ASN A 47 9.21 -10.10 4.18
CA ASN A 47 8.17 -9.49 4.96
C ASN A 47 8.77 -8.36 5.81
N TYR A 48 8.11 -7.20 5.85
CA TYR A 48 8.48 -6.14 6.77
C TYR A 48 7.28 -5.49 7.44
N GLU A 49 7.55 -4.92 8.61
CA GLU A 49 6.62 -4.09 9.37
C GLU A 49 7.31 -2.80 9.80
N THR A 50 6.57 -1.69 9.73
CA THR A 50 7.05 -0.39 10.19
C THR A 50 6.35 0.03 11.49
N SER A 51 6.98 0.93 12.25
CA SER A 51 6.46 1.45 13.52
C SER A 51 5.12 2.19 13.37
N ASN A 52 4.81 2.75 12.20
CA ASN A 52 3.51 3.35 11.89
C ASN A 52 2.47 2.35 11.33
N GLY A 53 2.76 1.05 11.39
CA GLY A 53 1.80 -0.01 11.09
C GLY A 53 1.65 -0.37 9.62
N ILE A 54 2.61 0.00 8.76
CA ILE A 54 2.68 -0.54 7.39
C ILE A 54 3.18 -1.99 7.49
N VAL A 55 2.49 -2.89 6.81
CA VAL A 55 2.86 -4.30 6.72
C VAL A 55 2.95 -4.68 5.26
N ARG A 56 4.04 -5.34 4.86
CA ARG A 56 4.26 -5.82 3.49
C ARG A 56 4.80 -7.23 3.52
N SER A 57 4.23 -8.11 2.71
CA SER A 57 4.76 -9.45 2.46
C SER A 57 4.74 -9.76 0.97
N GLU A 58 5.81 -10.32 0.45
CA GLU A 58 5.93 -10.74 -0.95
C GLU A 58 6.68 -12.07 -1.03
N GLU A 59 6.27 -12.91 -1.97
CA GLU A 59 6.99 -14.08 -2.41
C GLU A 59 7.08 -14.08 -3.93
N GLY A 60 8.21 -14.55 -4.46
CA GLY A 60 8.40 -14.75 -5.89
C GLY A 60 8.85 -16.17 -6.16
N VAL A 61 8.29 -16.76 -7.22
CA VAL A 61 8.62 -18.11 -7.70
C VAL A 61 8.87 -18.05 -9.20
N LEU A 62 10.07 -18.43 -9.63
CA LEU A 62 10.42 -18.59 -11.04
C LEU A 62 9.80 -19.90 -11.56
N LYS A 63 8.76 -19.78 -12.39
CA LYS A 63 8.16 -20.92 -13.08
C LYS A 63 9.00 -21.25 -14.30
N PRO A 64 9.46 -22.50 -14.48
CA PRO A 64 10.22 -22.90 -15.66
C PRO A 64 9.36 -22.74 -16.91
N GLY A 65 9.98 -22.32 -18.02
CA GLY A 65 9.32 -22.27 -19.32
C GLY A 65 9.06 -23.68 -19.87
N VAL A 66 8.17 -23.77 -20.86
CA VAL A 66 7.91 -25.02 -21.59
C VAL A 66 8.79 -25.08 -22.83
N GLY A 67 9.61 -26.13 -22.95
CA GLY A 67 10.54 -26.30 -24.08
C GLY A 67 11.65 -25.25 -24.05
N ASP A 68 11.80 -24.49 -25.14
CA ASP A 68 12.79 -23.41 -25.27
C ASP A 68 12.30 -22.05 -24.74
N ALA A 69 11.08 -21.98 -24.18
CA ALA A 69 10.54 -20.74 -23.65
C ALA A 69 11.29 -20.29 -22.38
N GLU A 70 11.45 -18.98 -22.22
CA GLU A 70 11.99 -18.41 -20.98
C GLU A 70 11.03 -18.67 -19.80
N GLY A 71 11.60 -18.84 -18.61
CA GLY A 71 10.81 -18.96 -17.39
C GLY A 71 10.10 -17.66 -17.02
N VAL A 72 8.95 -17.77 -16.36
CA VAL A 72 8.13 -16.64 -15.92
C VAL A 72 8.25 -16.49 -14.41
N LEU A 73 8.64 -15.31 -13.93
CA LEU A 73 8.58 -15.01 -12.51
C LEU A 73 7.14 -14.70 -12.11
N SER A 74 6.59 -15.50 -11.20
CA SER A 74 5.29 -15.28 -10.57
C SER A 74 5.51 -14.66 -9.20
N VAL A 75 4.93 -13.49 -8.94
CA VAL A 75 5.09 -12.77 -7.67
C VAL A 75 3.73 -12.60 -7.00
N SER A 76 3.58 -12.96 -5.74
CA SER A 76 2.36 -12.76 -4.96
C SER A 76 2.68 -12.02 -3.67
N GLY A 77 1.71 -11.29 -3.15
CA GLY A 77 1.91 -10.62 -1.86
C GLY A 77 0.77 -9.73 -1.44
N SER A 78 1.02 -9.02 -0.35
CA SER A 78 0.11 -8.03 0.22
C SER A 78 0.85 -6.84 0.81
N SER A 79 0.13 -5.71 0.89
CA SER A 79 0.54 -4.47 1.56
C SER A 79 -0.65 -3.93 2.33
N SER A 80 -0.49 -3.56 3.59
CA SER A 80 -1.52 -2.85 4.36
C SER A 80 -0.96 -1.59 5.01
N TRP A 81 -1.75 -0.54 5.06
CA TRP A 81 -1.38 0.75 5.65
C TRP A 81 -2.63 1.52 6.10
N THR A 82 -2.43 2.49 6.99
CA THR A 82 -3.45 3.48 7.33
C THR A 82 -3.30 4.66 6.38
N ALA A 83 -4.34 4.98 5.62
CA ALA A 83 -4.32 6.10 4.68
C ALA A 83 -4.59 7.43 5.40
N PRO A 84 -4.38 8.59 4.73
CA PRO A 84 -4.59 9.89 5.35
C PRO A 84 -6.04 10.18 5.77
N ASP A 85 -7.01 9.41 5.28
CA ASP A 85 -8.41 9.46 5.72
C ASP A 85 -8.65 8.71 7.06
N GLY A 86 -7.60 8.15 7.66
CA GLY A 86 -7.64 7.40 8.90
C GLY A 86 -8.09 5.95 8.75
N LYS A 87 -8.41 5.50 7.53
CA LYS A 87 -8.89 4.15 7.26
C LYS A 87 -7.74 3.21 6.91
N LYS A 88 -7.90 1.93 7.24
CA LYS A 88 -6.90 0.91 6.92
C LYS A 88 -7.24 0.23 5.60
N TYR A 89 -6.31 0.29 4.66
CA TYR A 89 -6.43 -0.37 3.36
C TYR A 89 -5.46 -1.54 3.28
N GLU A 90 -5.84 -2.55 2.50
CA GLU A 90 -4.99 -3.66 2.13
C GLU A 90 -5.06 -3.90 0.63
N ILE A 91 -3.90 -4.03 -0.01
CA ILE A 91 -3.76 -4.54 -1.37
C ILE A 91 -3.25 -5.97 -1.26
N THR A 92 -3.87 -6.86 -2.02
CA THR A 92 -3.34 -8.18 -2.36
C THR A 92 -3.09 -8.20 -3.86
N PHE A 93 -2.06 -8.89 -4.32
CA PHE A 93 -1.75 -8.92 -5.74
C PHE A 93 -1.09 -10.23 -6.18
N THR A 94 -1.18 -10.47 -7.48
CA THR A 94 -0.37 -11.44 -8.20
C THR A 94 0.17 -10.79 -9.47
N ALA A 95 1.46 -10.95 -9.73
CA ALA A 95 2.12 -10.55 -10.96
C ALA A 95 2.58 -11.82 -11.70
N ASP A 96 2.20 -11.94 -12.97
CA ASP A 96 2.59 -13.05 -13.83
C ASP A 96 2.78 -12.58 -15.29
N GLU A 97 2.87 -13.54 -16.21
CA GLU A 97 2.99 -13.33 -17.66
C GLU A 97 1.88 -12.47 -18.28
N THR A 98 0.72 -12.34 -17.62
CA THR A 98 -0.40 -11.49 -18.07
C THR A 98 -0.44 -10.12 -17.41
N GLY A 99 0.52 -9.82 -16.53
CA GLY A 99 0.67 -8.52 -15.88
C GLY A 99 0.37 -8.57 -14.37
N TYR A 100 0.07 -7.39 -13.81
CA TYR A 100 -0.17 -7.19 -12.38
C TYR A 100 -1.67 -7.14 -12.08
N HIS A 101 -2.14 -8.00 -11.19
CA HIS A 101 -3.54 -8.18 -10.82
C HIS A 101 -3.78 -7.82 -9.34
N PRO A 102 -4.07 -6.55 -9.02
CA PRO A 102 -4.31 -6.13 -7.64
C PRO A 102 -5.79 -6.21 -7.25
N THR A 103 -6.02 -6.52 -5.98
CA THR A 103 -7.31 -6.33 -5.31
C THR A 103 -7.10 -5.46 -4.07
N ILE A 104 -7.87 -4.38 -3.97
CA ILE A 104 -7.81 -3.43 -2.86
C ILE A 104 -9.08 -3.58 -2.01
N LYS A 105 -8.93 -3.61 -0.68
CA LYS A 105 -10.07 -3.64 0.25
C LYS A 105 -9.86 -2.67 1.42
N LEU A 106 -10.97 -2.14 1.91
CA LEU A 106 -11.06 -1.45 3.20
C LEU A 106 -11.16 -2.50 4.31
N VAL A 107 -10.30 -2.41 5.32
CA VAL A 107 -10.18 -3.43 6.38
C VAL A 107 -10.65 -2.92 7.74
N ALA A 108 -10.49 -1.62 8.00
CA ALA A 108 -10.95 -0.94 9.21
C ALA A 108 -11.24 0.53 8.94
#